data_AF-A0A832XFK9-F1
#
_entry.id   AF-A0A832XFK9-F1
#
_cell.length_a   1.000
_cell.length_b   1.000
_cell.length_c   1.000
_cell.angle_alpha   90.00
_cell.angle_beta   90.00
_cell.angle_gamma   90.00
#
_symmetry.space_group_name_H-M   'P 1'
#
loop_
_entity.id
_entity.type
_entity.pdbx_description
1 polymer ?
#
loop_
_entity_poly.entity_id
_entity_poly.type
_entity_poly.pdbx_seq_one_letter_code
_entity_poly.pdbx_strand_id
1 'polypeptide(L)' 'MLSSGEISSLQSIKESGKKSFFPNGKVSGGYHLIGDIGPLVLICEGYATGASLYEATGIPTVVAFNSGNLPKVVSEL' A
#
# COMPACT_ATOMS: atom_id res chain seq x y z
N MET A 1 -3.52 -1.30 6.17
CA MET A 1 -4.11 -0.34 7.11
C MET A 1 -5.47 0.04 6.57
N LEU A 2 -6.47 0.11 7.44
CA LEU A 2 -7.68 0.90 7.18
C LEU A 2 -7.39 2.34 7.64
N SER A 3 -8.23 3.30 7.24
CA SER A 3 -8.09 4.72 7.59
C SER A 3 -7.98 5.01 9.09
N SER A 4 -8.32 4.04 9.96
CA SER A 4 -8.18 4.10 11.42
C SER A 4 -6.75 3.84 11.94
N GLY A 5 -5.78 3.50 11.09
CA GLY A 5 -4.42 3.14 11.51
C GLY A 5 -4.29 1.70 12.03
N GLU A 6 -5.35 0.91 11.99
CA GLU A 6 -5.32 -0.50 12.38
C GLU A 6 -4.70 -1.38 11.30
N ILE A 7 -3.90 -2.37 11.73
CA ILE A 7 -3.35 -3.39 10.84
C ILE A 7 -4.48 -4.36 10.45
N SER A 8 -4.86 -4.32 9.17
CA SER A 8 -5.94 -5.15 8.61
C SER A 8 -5.47 -6.40 7.86
N SER A 9 -4.20 -6.41 7.44
CA SER A 9 -3.54 -7.51 6.73
C SER A 9 -2.03 -7.28 6.72
N LEU A 10 -1.26 -8.32 6.41
CA LEU A 10 0.18 -8.28 6.23
C LEU A 10 0.56 -8.95 4.90
N GLN A 11 1.51 -8.39 4.17
CA GLN A 11 2.16 -9.05 3.05
C GLN A 11 3.59 -9.41 3.46
N SER A 12 3.93 -10.68 3.41
CA SER A 12 5.31 -11.15 3.61
C SER A 12 5.98 -11.41 2.26
N ILE A 13 7.28 -11.16 2.21
CA ILE A 13 8.14 -11.48 1.07
C ILE A 13 9.15 -12.50 1.56
N LYS A 14 9.13 -13.71 0.98
CA LYS A 14 10.12 -14.76 1.28
C LYS A 14 11.44 -14.48 0.56
N GLU A 15 12.52 -15.12 1.00
CA GLU A 15 13.83 -15.04 0.33
C GLU A 15 13.75 -15.38 -1.18
N SER A 16 12.84 -16.27 -1.57
CA SER A 16 12.59 -16.61 -2.98
C SER A 16 11.87 -15.52 -3.79
N GLY A 17 11.55 -14.38 -3.19
CA GLY A 17 10.74 -13.31 -3.79
C GLY A 17 9.23 -13.59 -3.79
N LYS A 18 8.79 -14.77 -3.31
CA LYS A 18 7.37 -15.10 -3.22
C LYS A 18 6.68 -14.17 -2.22
N LYS A 19 5.71 -13.40 -2.71
CA LYS A 19 4.83 -12.56 -1.89
C LYS A 19 3.63 -13.37 -1.43
N SER A 20 3.23 -13.23 -0.18
CA SER A 20 2.05 -13.91 0.36
C SER A 20 1.33 -13.00 1.34
N PHE A 21 0.01 -12.95 1.24
CA PHE A 21 -0.81 -12.23 2.20
C PHE A 21 -1.14 -13.13 3.39
N PHE A 22 -1.28 -12.51 4.56
CA PHE A 22 -1.74 -13.21 5.76
C PHE A 22 -3.14 -13.81 5.51
N PRO A 23 -3.35 -15.10 5.84
CA PRO A 23 -4.65 -15.74 5.66
C PRO A 23 -5.76 -14.94 6.34
N ASN A 24 -6.89 -14.77 5.64
CA ASN A 24 -8.07 -14.01 6.11
C ASN A 24 -7.84 -12.51 6.37
N GLY A 25 -6.68 -11.94 6.03
CA GLY A 25 -6.47 -10.50 6.10
C GLY A 25 -7.27 -9.74 5.04
N LYS A 26 -7.82 -8.57 5.38
CA LYS A 26 -8.56 -7.72 4.43
C LYS A 26 -7.56 -7.00 3.51
N VAL A 27 -7.33 -7.58 2.33
CA VAL A 27 -6.45 -7.01 1.28
C VAL A 27 -7.22 -6.06 0.36
N SER A 28 -8.45 -6.42 -0.02
CA SER A 28 -9.27 -5.64 -0.94
C SER A 28 -9.58 -4.25 -0.36
N GLY A 29 -9.15 -3.19 -1.06
CA GLY A 29 -9.25 -1.80 -0.61
C GLY A 29 -8.27 -1.43 0.52
N GLY A 30 -7.53 -2.40 1.06
CA GLY A 30 -6.50 -2.14 2.07
C GLY A 30 -5.23 -1.60 1.42
N TYR A 31 -4.62 -0.60 2.06
CA TYR A 31 -3.39 0.03 1.58
C TYR A 31 -2.41 0.31 2.73
N HIS A 32 -1.21 0.75 2.38
CA HIS A 32 -0.28 1.38 3.31
C HIS A 32 0.05 2.79 2.81
N LEU A 33 0.02 3.77 3.72
CA LEU A 33 0.34 5.16 3.42
C LEU A 33 1.73 5.48 3.97
N ILE A 34 2.56 6.10 3.14
CA ILE A 34 3.85 6.68 3.52
C ILE A 34 3.68 8.21 3.53
N GLY A 35 3.91 8.84 4.69
CA GLY A 35 3.61 10.26 4.93
C GLY A 35 2.15 10.49 5.34
N ASP A 36 1.73 11.76 5.32
CA ASP A 36 0.36 12.19 5.64
C ASP A 36 -0.39 12.63 4.38
N ILE A 37 -1.68 12.31 4.26
CA ILE A 37 -2.46 12.70 3.07
C ILE A 37 -2.44 14.22 2.89
N GLY A 38 -2.12 14.64 1.67
CA GLY A 38 -2.11 16.04 1.25
C GLY A 38 -2.89 16.27 -0.05
N PRO A 39 -2.80 17.46 -0.65
CA PRO A 39 -3.52 17.81 -1.88
C PRO A 39 -3.06 17.01 -3.11
N LEU A 40 -1.90 16.37 -3.03
CA LEU A 40 -1.36 15.48 -4.05
C LEU A 40 -0.89 14.19 -3.36
N VAL A 41 -1.26 13.05 -3.93
CA VAL A 41 -0.80 11.73 -3.51
C VAL A 41 -0.35 10.92 -4.72
N LEU A 42 0.68 10.10 -4.53
CA LEU A 42 1.09 9.09 -5.51
C LEU A 42 0.50 7.75 -5.12
N ILE A 43 0.18 6.91 -6.11
CA ILE A 43 -0.34 5.56 -5.87
C ILE A 43 0.51 4.57 -6.65
N CYS A 44 0.96 3.51 -5.99
CA CYS A 44 1.76 2.46 -6.61
C CYS A 44 1.38 1.07 -6.12
N GLU A 45 1.85 0.05 -6.83
CA GLU A 45 1.60 -1.34 -6.48
C GLU A 45 2.42 -1.81 -5.27
N GLY A 46 3.75 -1.70 -5.32
CA GLY A 46 4.65 -2.36 -4.37
C GLY A 46 5.22 -1.41 -3.33
N TYR A 47 5.50 -1.92 -2.13
CA TYR A 47 6.07 -1.13 -1.04
C TYR A 47 7.42 -0.51 -1.41
N ALA A 48 8.34 -1.29 -1.98
CA ALA A 48 9.67 -0.78 -2.37
C ALA A 48 9.57 0.38 -3.37
N THR A 49 8.67 0.27 -4.36
CA THR A 49 8.37 1.35 -5.29
C THR A 49 7.81 2.57 -4.56
N GLY A 50 6.84 2.37 -3.67
CA GLY A 50 6.22 3.47 -2.91
C GLY A 50 7.20 4.21 -2.01
N ALA A 51 8.07 3.48 -1.31
CA ALA A 51 9.13 4.05 -0.51
C ALA A 51 10.10 4.87 -1.38
N SER A 52 10.52 4.32 -2.54
CA SER A 52 11.40 5.02 -3.48
C SER A 52 10.77 6.31 -4.02
N LEU A 53 9.45 6.29 -4.32
CA LEU A 53 8.72 7.48 -4.77
C LEU A 53 8.67 8.54 -3.66
N TYR A 54 8.37 8.14 -2.43
CA TYR A 54 8.34 9.05 -1.29
C TYR A 54 9.73 9.65 -1.02
N GLU A 55 10.78 8.83 -0.99
CA GLU A 55 12.16 9.28 -0.79
C GLU A 55 12.60 10.26 -1.89
N ALA A 56 12.22 10.02 -3.15
CA ALA A 56 12.62 10.85 -4.28
C ALA A 56 11.83 12.17 -4.39
N THR A 57 10.60 12.23 -3.88
CA THR A 57 9.67 13.34 -4.16
C THR A 57 9.15 14.08 -2.93
N GLY A 58 9.17 13.43 -1.76
CA GLY A 58 8.48 13.90 -0.56
C GLY A 58 6.94 13.88 -0.65
N ILE A 59 6.36 13.40 -1.75
CA ILE A 59 4.91 13.36 -1.96
C ILE A 59 4.33 12.13 -1.25
N PRO A 60 3.27 12.29 -0.43
CA PRO A 60 2.61 11.17 0.23
C PRO A 60 2.24 10.07 -0.75
N THR A 61 2.57 8.82 -0.41
CA THR A 61 2.47 7.70 -1.35
C THR A 61 1.66 6.54 -0.77
N VAL A 62 0.67 6.07 -1.53
CA VAL A 62 -0.22 4.96 -1.19
C VAL A 62 0.22 3.68 -1.90
N VAL A 63 0.41 2.61 -1.15
CA VAL A 63 0.82 1.29 -1.62
C VAL A 63 -0.37 0.33 -1.63
N ALA A 64 -0.73 -0.18 -2.81
CA ALA A 64 -1.88 -1.07 -3.02
C ALA A 64 -1.58 -2.58 -2.89
N PHE A 65 -0.31 -2.97 -2.76
CA PHE A 65 0.23 -4.34 -2.62
C PHE A 65 0.03 -5.31 -3.79
N ASN A 66 -0.83 -5.00 -4.77
CA ASN A 66 -0.91 -5.65 -6.09
C ASN A 66 -1.70 -4.76 -7.07
N SER A 67 -1.50 -4.95 -8.37
CA SER A 67 -2.16 -4.15 -9.42
C SER A 67 -3.69 -4.27 -9.43
N GLY A 68 -4.23 -5.46 -9.12
CA GLY A 68 -5.67 -5.69 -9.03
C GLY A 68 -6.36 -4.93 -7.88
N ASN A 69 -5.59 -4.42 -6.92
CA ASN A 69 -6.11 -3.66 -5.79
C ASN A 69 -6.08 -2.14 -6.01
N LEU A 70 -5.32 -1.65 -7.01
CA LEU A 70 -5.22 -0.21 -7.33
C LEU A 70 -6.58 0.49 -7.46
N PRO A 71 -7.53 0.04 -8.32
CA PRO A 71 -8.81 0.73 -8.46
C PRO A 71 -9.65 0.73 -7.18
N LYS A 72 -9.51 -0.31 -6.35
CA LYS A 72 -10.23 -0.43 -5.08
C LYS A 72 -9.67 0.50 -4.02
N VAL A 73 -8.35 0.66 -4.00
CA VAL A 73 -7.69 1.61 -3.09
C VAL A 73 -8.03 3.04 -3.50
N VAL A 74 -8.04 3.35 -4.80
CA VAL A 74 -8.44 4.67 -5.30
C VAL A 74 -9.85 5.06 -4.85
N SER A 75 -10.79 4.10 -4.77
CA SER A 75 -12.15 4.38 -4.28
C SER A 75 -12.28 4.54 -2.76
N GLU A 76 -11.24 4.23 -1.98
CA GLU A 76 -11.23 4.29 -0.51
C GLU A 76 -10.48 5.53 0.03
N LEU A 77 -9.82 6.30 -0.85
CA LEU A 77 -9.11 7.54 -0.56
C LEU A 77 -10.03 8.75 -0.77
#